data_AF-A0A8X6H5G7-F1
#
_entry.id   AF-A0A8X6H5G7-F1
#
_cell.length_a   1.000
_cell.length_b   1.000
_cell.length_c   1.000
_cell.angle_alpha   90.00
_cell.angle_beta   90.00
_cell.angle_gamma   90.00
#
_symmetry.space_group_name_H-M   'P 1'
#
loop_
_entity.id
_entity.type
_entity.pdbx_description
1 polymer ?
#
loop_
_entity_poly.entity_id
_entity_poly.type
_entity_poly.pdbx_seq_one_letter_code
_entity_poly.pdbx_strand_id
1 'polypeptide(L)'
;MDNWLTSIPLPDQLLKIPMNSPVVGNIQKNKREILSERLELRSRSVGNSMIYLEQAKTLLSYKTKQNQTNVLFFYVRSMKIRI
;
A
#
# COMPACT_ATOMS: atom_id res chain seq x y z
N MET A 1 1.23 7.25 -8.70
CA MET A 1 1.86 6.46 -9.78
C MET A 1 0.93 5.36 -10.26
N ASP A 2 1.00 5.04 -11.56
CA ASP A 2 0.37 3.84 -12.10
C ASP A 2 0.98 2.56 -11.54
N ASN A 3 0.19 1.49 -11.55
CA ASN A 3 0.56 0.20 -10.97
C ASN A 3 1.80 -0.47 -11.61
N TRP A 4 2.21 0.02 -12.78
CA TRP A 4 3.42 -0.37 -13.50
C TRP A 4 4.70 0.11 -12.81
N LEU A 5 4.64 1.30 -12.20
CA LEU A 5 5.80 1.97 -11.61
C LEU A 5 5.93 1.73 -10.10
N THR A 6 4.99 1.00 -9.50
CA THR A 6 4.91 0.80 -8.06
C THR A 6 5.21 -0.65 -7.70
N SER A 7 6.30 -0.85 -6.98
CA SER A 7 6.66 -2.12 -6.35
C SER A 7 6.92 -1.88 -4.86
N ILE A 8 6.76 -2.91 -4.03
CA ILE A 8 6.98 -2.81 -2.57
C ILE A 8 8.45 -2.52 -2.18
N PRO A 9 9.49 -2.95 -2.93
CA PRO A 9 10.87 -2.57 -2.62
C PRO A 9 11.29 -1.19 -3.18
N LEU A 10 10.55 -0.62 -4.15
CA LEU A 10 10.91 0.67 -4.75
C LEU A 10 10.99 1.83 -3.72
N PRO A 11 10.04 1.98 -2.77
CA PRO A 11 10.16 2.99 -1.73
C PRO A 11 11.47 2.88 -0.95
N ASP A 12 11.93 1.67 -0.61
CA ASP A 12 13.17 1.46 0.15
C ASP A 12 14.40 1.95 -0.63
N GLN A 13 14.34 1.97 -1.97
CA GLN A 13 15.37 2.54 -2.83
C GLN A 13 15.24 4.06 -2.97
N LEU A 14 14.01 4.58 -3.11
CA LEU A 14 13.73 6.02 -3.23
C LEU A 14 13.97 6.81 -1.94
N LEU A 15 14.01 6.13 -0.80
CA LEU A 15 14.31 6.72 0.50
C LEU A 15 15.81 6.83 0.78
N LYS A 16 16.65 6.21 -0.06
CA LYS A 16 18.10 6.44 0.01
C LYS A 16 18.38 7.89 -0.35
N ILE A 17 19.31 8.49 0.40
CA ILE A 17 19.79 9.85 0.13
C ILE A 17 20.30 9.88 -1.32
N PRO A 18 19.92 10.88 -2.14
CA PRO A 18 19.30 12.16 -1.78
C PRO A 18 17.77 12.25 -1.95
N MET A 19 17.09 11.21 -2.46
CA MET A 19 15.72 11.37 -2.99
C MET A 19 14.64 11.58 -1.93
N ASN A 20 14.75 11.00 -0.72
CA ASN A 20 13.87 11.16 0.45
C ASN A 20 12.37 11.45 0.14
N SER A 21 11.82 10.80 -0.88
CA SER A 21 10.52 11.18 -1.44
C SER A 21 9.45 10.18 -0.98
N PRO A 22 8.31 10.65 -0.44
CA PRO A 22 7.20 9.78 -0.12
C PRO A 22 6.60 9.19 -1.42
N VAL A 23 6.23 7.90 -1.37
CA VAL A 23 5.72 7.18 -2.54
C VAL A 23 4.25 6.87 -2.34
N VAL A 24 3.44 7.25 -3.30
CA VAL A 24 2.00 6.94 -3.34
C VAL A 24 1.64 6.34 -4.68
N GLY A 25 1.01 5.16 -4.66
CA GLY A 25 0.50 4.56 -5.88
C GLY A 25 -0.27 3.26 -5.68
N ASN A 26 -0.96 2.85 -6.74
CA ASN A 26 -1.78 1.65 -6.75
C ASN A 26 -0.89 0.43 -6.94
N ILE A 27 -1.11 -0.65 -6.19
CA ILE A 27 -0.34 -1.88 -6.38
C ILE A 27 -1.25 -2.99 -6.92
N GLN A 28 -0.71 -3.83 -7.79
CA GLN A 28 -1.43 -5.01 -8.24
C GLN A 28 -1.58 -6.02 -7.08
N LYS A 29 -2.80 -6.53 -6.90
CA LYS A 29 -3.15 -7.49 -5.85
C LYS A 29 -2.37 -8.81 -5.86
N ASN A 30 -1.74 -9.17 -6.98
CA ASN A 30 -1.00 -10.42 -7.17
C ASN A 30 0.48 -10.33 -6.74
N LYS A 31 0.93 -9.21 -6.16
CA LYS A 31 2.28 -9.06 -5.64
C LYS A 31 2.50 -10.01 -4.44
N ARG A 32 3.59 -10.78 -4.46
CA ARG A 32 3.92 -11.80 -3.44
C ARG A 32 4.06 -11.22 -2.04
N GLU A 33 4.42 -9.95 -1.97
CA GLU A 33 4.62 -9.21 -0.73
C GLU A 33 3.30 -8.83 -0.05
N ILE A 34 2.15 -8.93 -0.75
CA ILE A 34 0.83 -8.75 -0.17
C ILE A 34 0.30 -10.11 0.27
N LEU A 35 0.23 -10.34 1.59
CA LEU A 35 -0.38 -11.55 2.14
C LEU A 35 -1.85 -11.66 1.68
N SER A 36 -2.24 -12.82 1.16
CA SER A 36 -3.60 -13.07 0.67
C SER A 36 -4.69 -12.82 1.72
N GLU A 37 -4.37 -13.06 2.99
CA GLU A 37 -5.22 -12.74 4.15
C GLU A 37 -5.53 -11.24 4.23
N ARG A 38 -4.57 -10.39 3.87
CA ARG A 38 -4.74 -8.92 3.82
C ARG A 38 -5.66 -8.49 2.67
N LEU A 39 -5.99 -9.40 1.75
CA LEU A 39 -6.83 -9.16 0.58
C LEU A 39 -8.14 -9.95 0.62
N GLU A 40 -8.55 -10.55 1.75
CA GLU A 40 -9.78 -11.34 1.82
C GLU A 40 -11.01 -10.61 1.25
N LEU A 41 -11.43 -10.98 0.04
CA LEU A 41 -12.51 -10.28 -0.67
C LEU A 41 -13.89 -10.79 -0.29
N ARG A 42 -14.02 -12.07 0.06
CA ARG A 42 -15.31 -12.76 0.17
C ARG A 42 -16.08 -12.37 1.42
N SER A 43 -15.38 -12.08 2.52
CA SER A 43 -15.97 -11.69 3.81
C SER A 43 -16.31 -10.19 3.89
N ARG A 44 -15.81 -9.35 2.97
CA ARG A 44 -15.95 -7.89 3.05
C ARG A 44 -17.19 -7.36 2.34
N SER A 45 -17.87 -6.40 2.95
CA SER A 45 -18.92 -5.60 2.32
C SER A 45 -18.34 -4.56 1.33
N VAL A 46 -19.13 -4.19 0.33
CA VAL A 46 -18.80 -3.09 -0.60
C VAL A 46 -18.77 -1.78 0.18
N GLY A 47 -17.79 -0.91 -0.10
CA GLY A 47 -17.56 0.33 0.63
C GLY A 47 -16.66 0.18 1.86
N ASN A 48 -16.24 -1.04 2.20
CA ASN A 48 -15.32 -1.27 3.31
C ASN A 48 -13.86 -1.07 2.88
N SER A 49 -13.05 -0.51 3.79
CA SER A 49 -11.62 -0.32 3.64
C SER A 49 -10.85 -0.99 4.78
N MET A 50 -9.72 -1.62 4.48
CA MET A 50 -8.78 -2.11 5.49
C MET A 50 -7.43 -1.44 5.32
N ILE A 51 -6.87 -1.00 6.44
CA ILE A 51 -5.56 -0.37 6.52
C ILE A 51 -4.61 -1.35 7.22
N TYR A 52 -3.48 -1.63 6.59
CA TYR A 52 -2.39 -2.41 7.17
C TYR A 52 -1.18 -1.51 7.32
N LEU A 53 -0.70 -1.40 8.56
CA LEU A 53 0.47 -0.61 8.90
C LEU A 53 1.63 -1.56 9.16
N GLU A 54 2.73 -1.32 8.45
CA GLU A 54 3.96 -2.09 8.60
C GLU A 54 5.14 -1.12 8.61
N GLN A 55 5.65 -0.82 9.80
CA GLN A 55 6.73 0.16 10.00
C GLN A 55 6.39 1.54 9.41
N ALA A 56 7.00 1.89 8.27
CA ALA A 56 6.80 3.14 7.52
C ALA A 56 5.97 2.95 6.23
N LYS A 57 5.42 1.74 6.04
CA LYS A 57 4.56 1.34 4.93
C LYS A 57 3.12 1.27 5.40
N THR A 58 2.22 1.83 4.63
CA THR A 58 0.78 1.76 4.85
C THR A 58 0.13 1.20 3.58
N LEU A 59 -0.49 0.03 3.70
CA LEU A 59 -1.27 -0.57 2.63
C LEU A 59 -2.75 -0.33 2.92
N LEU A 60 -3.43 0.37 2.02
CA LEU A 60 -4.88 0.56 2.06
C LEU A 60 -5.53 -0.32 1.00
N SER A 61 -6.46 -1.17 1.41
CA SER A 61 -7.29 -1.95 0.48
C SER A 61 -8.73 -1.48 0.58
N TYR A 62 -9.37 -1.22 -0.55
CA TYR A 62 -10.73 -0.72 -0.61
C TYR A 62 -11.59 -1.55 -1.57
N LYS A 63 -12.74 -2.02 -1.07
CA LYS A 63 -13.68 -2.82 -1.85
C LYS A 63 -14.70 -1.93 -2.55
N THR A 64 -14.51 -1.74 -3.85
CA THR A 64 -15.39 -0.93 -4.70
C THR A 64 -16.62 -1.68 -5.19
N LYS A 65 -16.49 -2.99 -5.44
CA LYS A 65 -17.59 -3.86 -5.93
C LYS A 65 -17.45 -5.26 -5.33
N GLN A 66 -18.47 -6.09 -5.50
CA GLN A 66 -18.55 -7.40 -4.85
C GLN A 66 -17.34 -8.32 -5.13
N ASN A 67 -16.78 -8.26 -6.35
CA ASN A 67 -15.60 -9.00 -6.77
C ASN A 67 -14.41 -8.12 -7.19
N GLN A 68 -14.46 -6.81 -6.91
CA GLN A 68 -13.38 -5.89 -7.24
C GLN A 68 -12.86 -5.19 -6.00
N THR A 69 -11.54 -5.08 -5.91
CA THR A 69 -10.86 -4.38 -4.83
C THR A 69 -9.66 -3.68 -5.41
N ASN A 70 -9.57 -2.41 -5.04
CA ASN A 70 -8.45 -1.56 -5.37
C ASN A 70 -7.51 -1.55 -4.18
N VAL A 71 -6.22 -1.69 -4.46
CA VAL A 71 -5.18 -1.70 -3.45
C VAL A 71 -4.31 -0.50 -3.70
N LEU A 72 -4.28 0.39 -2.72
CA LEU A 72 -3.50 1.60 -2.72
C LEU A 72 -2.38 1.43 -1.69
N PHE A 73 -1.17 1.75 -2.08
CA PHE A 73 0.00 1.65 -1.23
C PHE A 73 0.59 3.03 -1.01
N PHE A 74 0.84 3.32 0.26
CA PHE A 74 1.45 4.55 0.73
C PHE A 74 2.72 4.19 1.50
N TYR A 75 3.82 4.83 1.15
CA TYR A 75 5.01 4.85 2.00
C TYR A 75 5.15 6.25 2.56
N VAL A 76 5.16 6.38 3.89
CA VAL A 76 5.45 7.63 4.58
C VAL A 76 6.61 7.38 5.51
N ARG A 77 7.75 8.03 5.26
CA ARG A 77 8.86 8.01 6.20
C ARG A 77 8.35 8.58 7.52
N SER A 78 8.34 7.78 8.58
CA SER A 78 8.06 8.26 9.93
C SER A 78 9.15 9.26 10.30
N MET A 79 8.88 10.54 10.05
CA MET A 79 9.68 11.64 10.55
C MET A 79 9.42 11.60 12.06
N LYS A 80 10.44 11.20 12.85
CA LYS A 80 10.37 11.36 14.30
C LYS A 80 10.08 12.84 14.57
N ILE A 81 8.83 13.16 14.89
CA ILE A 81 8.49 14.45 15.49
C ILE A 81 9.12 14.37 16.87
N ARG A 82 10.30 14.99 17.03
CA ARG A 82 10.81 15.30 18.36
C ARG A 82 9.91 16.40 18.89
N ILE A 83 9.04 16.05 19.82
CA ILE A 83 8.37 16.99 20.73
C ILE A 83 9.35 17.28 21.86
#